data_AF-I4DL62-F1
#
_entry.id   AF-I4DL62-F1
#
_cell.length_a   1.000
_cell.length_b   1.000
_cell.length_c   1.000
_cell.angle_alpha   90.00
_cell.angle_beta   90.00
_cell.angle_gamma   90.00
#
_symmetry.space_group_name_H-M   'P 1'
#
loop_
_entity.id
_entity.type
_entity.pdbx_description
1 polymer ?
#
loop_
_entity_poly.entity_id
_entity_poly.type
_entity_poly.pdbx_seq_one_letter_code
_entity_poly.pdbx_strand_id
1 'polypeptide(L)'
;MKNVSSIVFVLAAVSIALVWSDTPAEQCEGQNFDDLRKRIQVIPCGRSSCKLQKGTNTTVILKFKPEHEVKTLVNEVYAKIGNLPLPFLGVTDVSACPQVTRVDGSPAPCPLAAGEEYVYTNVFPIESFYPTVNLRVHWALKDGEQNVICFEVPAVITPAKPK
;
A
#
# COMPACT_ATOMS: atom_id res chain seq x y z
N MET A 1 -52.12 37.16 17.25
CA MET A 1 -52.24 35.68 17.21
C MET A 1 -51.75 35.18 15.86
N LYS A 2 -50.94 34.11 15.89
CA LYS A 2 -50.40 33.28 14.78
C LYS A 2 -49.01 33.65 14.29
N ASN A 3 -48.05 33.04 14.99
CA ASN A 3 -46.64 32.84 14.65
C ASN A 3 -46.50 32.22 13.26
N VAL A 4 -45.58 32.74 12.45
CA VAL A 4 -45.07 32.03 11.27
C VAL A 4 -43.72 31.43 11.68
N SER A 5 -43.75 30.12 11.90
CA SER A 5 -42.61 29.31 12.32
C SER A 5 -41.64 29.17 11.14
N SER A 6 -40.44 29.74 11.25
CA SER A 6 -39.34 29.48 10.32
C SER A 6 -38.91 28.02 10.44
N ILE A 7 -39.19 27.22 9.40
CA ILE A 7 -38.70 25.86 9.27
C ILE A 7 -37.25 25.93 8.81
N VAL A 8 -36.31 25.65 9.73
CA VAL A 8 -34.90 25.47 9.41
C VAL A 8 -34.71 24.02 8.96
N PHE A 9 -34.54 23.80 7.65
CA PHE A 9 -34.11 22.50 7.11
C PHE A 9 -32.61 22.32 7.41
N VAL A 10 -32.29 21.56 8.45
CA VAL A 10 -30.91 21.12 8.71
C VAL A 10 -30.60 20.00 7.72
N LEU A 11 -29.94 20.34 6.61
CA LEU A 11 -29.31 19.38 5.70
C LEU A 11 -28.16 18.70 6.44
N ALA A 12 -28.43 17.55 7.05
CA ALA A 12 -27.38 16.68 7.57
C ALA A 12 -26.56 16.16 6.38
N ALA A 13 -25.40 16.77 6.14
CA ALA A 13 -24.40 16.22 5.23
C ALA A 13 -23.93 14.88 5.81
N VAL A 14 -24.48 13.79 5.30
CA VAL A 14 -23.99 12.44 5.57
C VAL A 14 -22.66 12.32 4.85
N SER A 15 -21.58 12.70 5.54
CA SER A 15 -20.22 12.40 5.13
C SER A 15 -20.11 10.89 5.06
N ILE A 16 -20.18 10.30 3.86
CA ILE A 16 -19.81 8.90 3.64
C ILE A 16 -18.31 8.84 3.94
N ALA A 17 -17.97 8.56 5.19
CA ALA A 17 -16.63 8.17 5.55
C ALA A 17 -16.35 6.88 4.77
N LEU A 18 -15.54 6.98 3.73
CA LEU A 18 -14.96 5.80 3.10
C LEU A 18 -14.31 5.02 4.24
N VAL A 19 -14.85 3.84 4.55
CA VAL A 19 -14.28 2.96 5.57
C VAL A 19 -13.08 2.30 4.91
N TRP A 20 -11.91 2.93 5.02
CA TRP A 20 -10.65 2.32 4.60
C TRP A 20 -10.39 1.15 5.56
N SER A 21 -10.41 -0.07 5.04
CA SER A 21 -10.02 -1.24 5.85
C SER A 21 -8.54 -1.09 6.17
N ASP A 22 -8.21 -1.24 7.45
CA ASP A 22 -6.82 -1.36 7.89
C ASP A 22 -6.16 -2.54 7.15
N THR A 23 -4.93 -2.34 6.68
CA THR A 23 -4.17 -3.39 6.02
C THR A 23 -3.50 -4.24 7.10
N PRO A 24 -3.64 -5.58 7.08
CA PRO A 24 -3.06 -6.46 8.09
C PRO A 24 -1.54 -6.63 7.88
N ALA A 25 -0.81 -5.52 7.82
CA ALA A 25 0.63 -5.51 7.65
C ALA A 25 1.33 -6.00 8.92
N GLU A 26 2.40 -6.76 8.71
CA GLU A 26 3.31 -7.29 9.72
C GLU A 26 4.74 -6.89 9.33
N GLN A 27 5.58 -6.60 10.32
CA GLN A 27 6.98 -6.25 10.04
C GLN A 27 7.75 -7.48 9.55
N CYS A 28 8.72 -7.26 8.67
CA CYS A 28 9.70 -8.29 8.37
C CYS A 28 10.53 -8.64 9.62
N GLU A 29 11.10 -9.85 9.64
CA GLU A 29 11.95 -10.31 10.73
C GLU A 29 13.12 -9.35 10.98
N GLY A 30 13.37 -9.03 12.25
CA GLY A 30 14.45 -8.12 12.66
C GLY A 30 14.21 -6.64 12.36
N GLN A 31 13.04 -6.26 11.81
CA GLN A 31 12.69 -4.86 11.55
C GLN A 31 11.80 -4.28 12.65
N ASN A 32 11.87 -2.96 12.84
CA ASN A 32 11.01 -2.24 13.77
C ASN A 32 10.58 -0.88 13.20
N PHE A 33 9.34 -0.78 12.75
CA PHE A 33 8.77 0.43 12.14
C PHE A 33 7.56 0.89 12.95
N ASP A 34 7.67 2.07 13.55
CA ASP A 34 6.59 2.63 14.36
C ASP A 34 5.28 2.77 13.57
N ASP A 35 4.17 2.29 14.17
CA ASP A 35 2.83 2.43 13.62
C ASP A 35 2.65 1.84 12.20
N LEU A 36 3.40 0.77 11.85
CA LEU A 36 3.42 0.18 10.51
C LEU A 36 2.04 0.07 9.83
N ARG A 37 1.02 -0.46 10.52
CA ARG A 37 -0.32 -0.64 9.95
C ARG A 37 -0.99 0.67 9.53
N LYS A 38 -0.74 1.77 10.25
CA LYS A 38 -1.24 3.11 9.87
C LYS A 38 -0.51 3.70 8.67
N ARG A 39 0.69 3.21 8.38
CA ARG A 39 1.58 3.70 7.32
C ARG A 39 1.40 2.95 6.00
N ILE A 40 0.72 1.81 6.02
CA ILE A 40 0.59 0.92 4.86
C ILE A 40 -0.88 0.76 4.49
N GLN A 41 -1.17 0.98 3.21
CA GLN A 41 -2.48 0.69 2.66
C GLN A 41 -2.34 -0.13 1.39
N VAL A 42 -3.05 -1.26 1.34
CA VAL A 42 -3.24 -2.06 0.14
C VAL A 42 -4.71 -2.00 -0.24
N ILE A 43 -5.00 -1.73 -1.52
CA ILE A 43 -6.36 -1.48 -2.00
C ILE A 43 -6.62 -2.30 -3.27
N PRO A 44 -7.69 -3.11 -3.31
CA PRO A 44 -8.59 -3.43 -2.22
C PRO A 44 -7.95 -4.42 -1.22
N CYS A 45 -8.22 -4.24 0.07
CA CYS A 45 -7.81 -5.20 1.11
C CYS A 45 -8.91 -5.40 2.16
N GLY A 46 -8.98 -6.62 2.72
CA GLY A 46 -9.83 -6.94 3.86
C GLY A 46 -9.05 -6.92 5.18
N ARG A 47 -9.79 -6.89 6.29
CA ARG A 47 -9.21 -6.74 7.65
C ARG A 47 -8.19 -7.81 8.04
N SER A 48 -8.34 -9.05 7.57
CA SER A 48 -7.46 -10.16 7.91
C SER A 48 -6.60 -10.65 6.75
N SER A 49 -6.97 -10.31 5.51
CA SER A 49 -6.23 -10.69 4.32
C SER A 49 -6.65 -9.84 3.12
N CYS A 50 -5.71 -9.52 2.23
CA CYS A 50 -6.00 -8.85 0.97
C CYS A 50 -6.43 -9.84 -0.11
N LYS A 51 -7.50 -9.50 -0.84
CA LYS A 51 -7.99 -10.29 -1.98
C LYS A 51 -7.44 -9.68 -3.28
N LEU A 52 -6.41 -10.31 -3.82
CA LEU A 52 -5.74 -9.89 -5.04
C LEU A 52 -6.44 -10.57 -6.23
N GLN A 53 -7.43 -9.89 -6.81
CA GLN A 53 -8.23 -10.47 -7.88
C GLN A 53 -7.48 -10.41 -9.21
N LYS A 54 -7.34 -11.55 -9.90
CA LYS A 54 -6.75 -11.61 -11.24
C LYS A 54 -7.45 -10.67 -12.23
N GLY A 55 -6.67 -10.07 -13.11
CA GLY A 55 -7.12 -9.13 -14.13
C GLY A 55 -7.60 -7.79 -13.58
N THR A 56 -7.23 -7.46 -12.33
CA THR A 56 -7.55 -6.16 -11.70
C THR A 56 -6.28 -5.48 -11.22
N ASN A 57 -6.37 -4.17 -10.99
CA ASN A 57 -5.27 -3.41 -10.40
C ASN A 57 -5.38 -3.40 -8.88
N THR A 58 -4.22 -3.52 -8.24
CA THR A 58 -4.04 -3.28 -6.80
C THR A 58 -3.23 -2.01 -6.63
N THR A 59 -3.58 -1.21 -5.64
CA THR A 59 -2.82 -0.03 -5.22
C THR A 59 -2.15 -0.29 -3.90
N VAL A 60 -0.87 0.07 -3.78
CA VAL A 60 -0.16 0.16 -2.52
C VAL A 60 0.17 1.63 -2.23
N ILE A 61 0.03 2.04 -0.98
CA ILE A 61 0.44 3.36 -0.48
C ILE A 61 1.26 3.13 0.79
N LEU A 62 2.49 3.64 0.79
CA LEU A 62 3.44 3.51 1.90
C LEU A 62 3.84 4.91 2.38
N LYS A 63 3.68 5.18 3.67
CA LYS A 63 4.29 6.33 4.33
C LYS A 63 5.55 5.90 5.03
N PHE A 64 6.69 6.45 4.66
CA PHE A 64 7.98 6.07 5.23
C PHE A 64 8.83 7.31 5.51
N LYS A 65 9.75 7.15 6.46
CA LYS A 65 10.67 8.19 6.90
C LYS A 65 12.06 7.56 6.96
N PRO A 66 12.92 7.75 5.95
CA PRO A 66 14.22 7.11 5.94
C PRO A 66 15.11 7.67 7.06
N GLU A 67 15.96 6.83 7.63
CA GLU A 67 16.91 7.22 8.69
C GLU A 67 18.22 7.77 8.12
N HIS A 68 18.45 7.60 6.82
CA HIS A 68 19.60 8.06 6.07
C HIS A 68 19.19 8.68 4.73
N GLU A 69 20.13 9.32 4.04
CA GLU A 69 19.88 9.82 2.69
C GLU A 69 19.69 8.63 1.74
N VAL A 70 18.52 8.52 1.13
CA VAL A 70 18.18 7.45 0.19
C VAL A 70 18.53 7.90 -1.22
N LYS A 71 19.54 7.30 -1.83
CA LYS A 71 20.01 7.66 -3.18
C LYS A 71 19.26 6.88 -4.26
N THR A 72 18.96 5.64 -3.97
CA THR A 72 18.18 4.75 -4.82
C THR A 72 17.03 4.17 -4.03
N LEU A 73 15.93 3.90 -4.70
CA LEU A 73 14.78 3.24 -4.08
C LEU A 73 14.26 2.21 -5.07
N VAL A 74 14.42 0.94 -4.73
CA VAL A 74 14.07 -0.21 -5.57
C VAL A 74 13.08 -1.09 -4.82
N ASN A 75 12.07 -1.57 -5.52
CA ASN A 75 11.08 -2.49 -4.98
C ASN A 75 11.64 -3.92 -4.94
N GLU A 76 11.53 -4.59 -3.79
CA GLU A 76 11.70 -6.03 -3.67
C GLU A 76 10.35 -6.64 -3.28
N VAL A 77 9.65 -7.25 -4.25
CA VAL A 77 8.23 -7.61 -4.09
C VAL A 77 7.93 -8.99 -4.64
N TYR A 78 7.53 -9.90 -3.75
CA TYR A 78 7.23 -11.28 -4.11
C TYR A 78 6.18 -11.89 -3.18
N ALA A 79 5.43 -12.85 -3.69
CA ALA A 79 4.56 -13.71 -2.90
C ALA A 79 5.35 -14.91 -2.36
N LYS A 80 5.28 -15.15 -1.05
CA LYS A 80 5.76 -16.37 -0.40
C LYS A 80 4.67 -17.43 -0.47
N ILE A 81 4.90 -18.48 -1.25
CA ILE A 81 4.04 -19.66 -1.36
C ILE A 81 4.84 -20.86 -0.88
N GLY A 82 4.67 -21.23 0.39
CA GLY A 82 5.59 -22.16 1.05
C GLY A 82 7.02 -21.61 1.04
N ASN A 83 7.97 -22.37 0.49
CA ASN A 83 9.38 -21.97 0.39
C ASN A 83 9.75 -21.32 -0.96
N LEU A 84 8.78 -21.12 -1.87
CA LEU A 84 9.04 -20.56 -3.19
C LEU A 84 8.60 -19.09 -3.25
N PRO A 85 9.51 -18.14 -3.53
CA PRO A 85 9.14 -16.76 -3.83
C PRO A 85 8.64 -16.64 -5.28
N LEU A 86 7.50 -15.98 -5.47
CA LEU A 86 6.91 -15.69 -6.78
C LEU A 86 6.91 -14.16 -6.99
N PRO A 87 7.68 -13.61 -7.94
CA PRO A 87 7.79 -12.17 -8.12
C PRO A 87 6.52 -11.53 -8.70
N PHE A 88 6.25 -10.29 -8.29
CA PHE A 88 5.25 -9.43 -8.93
C PHE A 88 5.90 -8.71 -10.13
N LEU A 89 5.52 -9.12 -11.36
CA LEU A 89 6.17 -8.67 -12.59
C LEU A 89 5.91 -7.18 -12.84
N GLY A 90 6.95 -6.47 -13.26
CA GLY A 90 6.88 -5.01 -13.46
C GLY A 90 6.80 -4.21 -12.16
N VAL A 91 6.91 -4.87 -11.00
CA VAL A 91 6.94 -4.23 -9.68
C VAL A 91 8.27 -4.47 -9.01
N THR A 92 8.68 -5.73 -8.83
CA THR A 92 9.99 -6.06 -8.26
C THR A 92 11.12 -5.62 -9.19
N ASP A 93 12.25 -5.23 -8.61
CA ASP A 93 13.45 -4.72 -9.30
C ASP A 93 13.23 -3.43 -10.11
N VAL A 94 12.08 -2.77 -9.91
CA VAL A 94 11.74 -1.49 -10.54
C VAL A 94 11.99 -0.35 -9.57
N SER A 95 12.57 0.75 -10.06
CA SER A 95 12.75 1.97 -9.29
C SER A 95 11.40 2.49 -8.77
N ALA A 96 11.37 2.79 -7.48
CA ALA A 96 10.26 3.42 -6.78
C ALA A 96 10.36 4.95 -6.78
N CYS A 97 11.55 5.52 -7.05
CA CYS A 97 11.80 6.95 -6.96
C CYS A 97 10.78 7.80 -7.77
N PRO A 98 10.42 7.45 -9.02
CA PRO A 98 9.43 8.23 -9.79
C PRO A 98 8.04 8.32 -9.14
N GLN A 99 7.71 7.38 -8.26
CA GLN A 99 6.41 7.24 -7.60
C GLN A 99 6.38 7.82 -6.17
N VAL A 100 7.48 8.46 -5.74
CA VAL A 100 7.57 9.09 -4.42
C VAL A 100 7.13 10.55 -4.49
N THR A 101 6.31 10.95 -3.52
CA THR A 101 5.90 12.32 -3.27
C THR A 101 6.24 12.73 -1.84
N ARG A 102 6.27 14.04 -1.58
CA ARG A 102 6.19 14.58 -0.21
C ARG A 102 4.77 14.39 0.34
N VAL A 103 4.60 14.66 1.64
CA VAL A 103 3.30 14.62 2.32
C VAL A 103 2.29 15.63 1.73
N ASP A 104 2.77 16.73 1.13
CA ASP A 104 1.94 17.72 0.44
C ASP A 104 1.51 17.30 -0.98
N GLY A 105 1.95 16.13 -1.46
CA GLY A 105 1.65 15.60 -2.78
C GLY A 105 2.60 16.07 -3.90
N SER A 106 3.57 16.94 -3.60
CA SER A 106 4.59 17.33 -4.59
C SER A 106 5.52 16.16 -4.93
N PRO A 107 5.94 15.99 -6.20
CA PRO A 107 6.90 14.95 -6.57
C PRO A 107 8.22 15.08 -5.79
N ALA A 108 8.75 13.95 -5.35
CA ALA A 108 10.02 13.85 -4.65
C ALA A 108 10.82 12.65 -5.17
N PRO A 109 11.30 12.68 -6.42
CA PRO A 109 12.21 11.65 -6.88
C PRO A 109 13.51 11.69 -6.06
N CYS A 110 14.16 10.55 -5.93
CA CYS A 110 15.43 10.42 -5.24
C CYS A 110 16.48 11.43 -5.76
N PRO A 111 17.40 11.92 -4.90
CA PRO A 111 17.63 11.47 -3.53
C PRO A 111 16.57 11.97 -2.52
N LEU A 112 16.30 11.16 -1.49
CA LEU A 112 15.40 11.52 -0.39
C LEU A 112 16.20 11.82 0.87
N ALA A 113 15.86 12.88 1.58
CA ALA A 113 16.58 13.31 2.77
C ALA A 113 16.25 12.43 3.98
N ALA A 114 17.25 12.20 4.84
CA ALA A 114 17.05 11.54 6.12
C ALA A 114 16.08 12.33 7.01
N GLY A 115 15.19 11.63 7.70
CA GLY A 115 14.31 12.23 8.70
C GLY A 115 13.11 13.02 8.14
N GLU A 116 12.91 13.04 6.82
CA GLU A 116 11.69 13.58 6.20
C GLU A 116 10.67 12.48 5.93
N GLU A 117 9.38 12.80 5.98
CA GLU A 117 8.33 11.82 5.66
C GLU A 117 7.93 11.91 4.18
N TYR A 118 7.83 10.75 3.54
CA TYR A 118 7.48 10.61 2.13
C TYR A 118 6.34 9.61 1.94
N VAL A 119 5.69 9.70 0.79
CA VAL A 119 4.63 8.80 0.36
C VAL A 119 5.05 8.13 -0.94
N TYR A 120 5.10 6.80 -0.95
CA TYR A 120 5.22 6.00 -2.16
C TYR A 120 3.85 5.45 -2.53
N THR A 121 3.42 5.61 -3.78
CA THR A 121 2.17 5.04 -4.29
C THR A 121 2.41 4.29 -5.58
N ASN A 122 1.97 3.03 -5.66
CA ASN A 122 2.06 2.26 -6.89
C ASN A 122 0.76 1.53 -7.20
N VAL A 123 0.40 1.50 -8.49
CA VAL A 123 -0.76 0.79 -9.01
C VAL A 123 -0.25 -0.24 -10.00
N PHE A 124 -0.51 -1.51 -9.73
CA PHE A 124 0.01 -2.61 -10.53
C PHE A 124 -1.06 -3.68 -10.78
N PRO A 125 -1.01 -4.37 -11.93
CA PRO A 125 -1.95 -5.42 -12.25
C PRO A 125 -1.66 -6.71 -11.48
N ILE A 126 -2.71 -7.42 -11.08
CA ILE A 126 -2.63 -8.82 -10.67
C ILE A 126 -2.86 -9.66 -11.92
N GLU A 127 -1.77 -10.13 -12.52
CA GLU A 127 -1.81 -10.83 -13.79
C GLU A 127 -2.62 -12.14 -13.76
N SER A 128 -3.24 -12.46 -14.89
CA SER A 128 -4.16 -13.61 -15.00
C SER A 128 -3.44 -14.97 -14.89
N PHE A 129 -2.14 -15.02 -15.20
CA PHE A 129 -1.34 -16.24 -15.13
C PHE A 129 -0.93 -16.62 -13.70
N TYR A 130 -1.07 -15.72 -12.72
CA TYR A 130 -0.72 -16.04 -11.34
C TYR A 130 -1.59 -17.19 -10.80
N PRO A 131 -1.08 -18.06 -9.91
CA PRO A 131 -1.89 -19.13 -9.33
C PRO A 131 -2.97 -18.59 -8.38
N THR A 132 -4.10 -19.29 -8.28
CA THR A 132 -5.11 -18.99 -7.26
C THR A 132 -4.70 -19.68 -5.97
N VAL A 133 -4.19 -18.93 -4.98
CA VAL A 133 -3.60 -19.52 -3.78
C VAL A 133 -3.56 -18.52 -2.62
N ASN A 134 -3.55 -19.03 -1.39
CA ASN A 134 -3.21 -18.26 -0.19
C ASN A 134 -1.70 -18.07 -0.13
N LEU A 135 -1.27 -16.86 0.19
CA LEU A 135 0.14 -16.50 0.20
C LEU A 135 0.39 -15.36 1.17
N ARG A 136 1.67 -15.02 1.34
CA ARG A 136 2.08 -13.81 2.03
C ARG A 136 2.86 -12.93 1.06
N VAL A 137 2.39 -11.71 0.84
CA VAL A 137 3.12 -10.74 0.02
C VAL A 137 4.22 -10.15 0.88
N HIS A 138 5.46 -10.24 0.42
CA HIS A 138 6.59 -9.51 0.96
C HIS A 138 6.79 -8.25 0.13
N TRP A 139 7.01 -7.12 0.79
CA TRP A 139 7.35 -5.86 0.13
C TRP A 139 8.44 -5.14 0.92
N ALA A 140 9.55 -4.85 0.25
CA ALA A 140 10.57 -3.94 0.74
C ALA A 140 10.84 -2.82 -0.26
N LEU A 141 11.10 -1.62 0.26
CA LEU A 141 11.77 -0.56 -0.49
C LEU A 141 13.22 -0.53 -0.05
N LYS A 142 14.15 -0.70 -0.99
CA LYS A 142 15.58 -0.85 -0.72
C LYS A 142 16.39 0.30 -1.30
N ASP A 143 17.38 0.75 -0.55
CA ASP A 143 18.49 1.57 -1.04
C ASP A 143 19.76 0.70 -1.03
N GLY A 144 20.15 0.19 -2.20
CA GLY A 144 21.12 -0.91 -2.29
C GLY A 144 20.64 -2.16 -1.53
N GLU A 145 21.41 -2.60 -0.53
CA GLU A 145 21.06 -3.76 0.30
C GLU A 145 20.26 -3.40 1.56
N GLN A 146 20.11 -2.11 1.87
CA GLN A 146 19.42 -1.67 3.08
C GLN A 146 17.93 -1.50 2.84
N ASN A 147 17.12 -2.09 3.71
CA ASN A 147 15.68 -1.84 3.73
C ASN A 147 15.39 -0.45 4.31
N VAL A 148 14.68 0.38 3.55
CA VAL A 148 14.09 1.65 4.02
C VAL A 148 12.76 1.37 4.73
N ILE A 149 11.98 0.45 4.18
CA ILE A 149 10.80 -0.14 4.83
C ILE A 149 10.65 -1.58 4.35
N CYS A 150 10.21 -2.48 5.24
CA CYS A 150 9.93 -3.88 4.90
C CYS A 150 8.74 -4.40 5.69
N PHE A 151 7.78 -4.99 4.99
CA PHE A 151 6.60 -5.58 5.61
C PHE A 151 6.06 -6.77 4.82
N GLU A 152 5.18 -7.50 5.48
CA GLU A 152 4.46 -8.62 4.90
C GLU A 152 2.95 -8.48 5.09
N VAL A 153 2.18 -8.95 4.11
CA VAL A 153 0.71 -8.90 4.15
C VAL A 153 0.14 -10.27 3.81
N PRO A 154 -0.73 -10.86 4.65
CA PRO A 154 -1.46 -12.06 4.30
C PRO A 154 -2.42 -11.74 3.13
N ALA A 155 -2.36 -12.53 2.07
CA ALA A 155 -3.17 -12.32 0.88
C ALA A 155 -3.66 -13.62 0.26
N VAL A 156 -4.65 -13.49 -0.61
CA VAL A 156 -5.13 -14.57 -1.47
C VAL A 156 -5.26 -14.04 -2.89
N ILE A 157 -4.64 -14.72 -3.84
CA ILE A 157 -4.91 -14.46 -5.26
C ILE A 157 -6.18 -15.20 -5.63
N THR A 158 -7.19 -14.48 -6.12
CA THR A 158 -8.50 -15.05 -6.47
C THR A 158 -8.72 -15.07 -7.98
N PRO A 159 -9.60 -15.94 -8.51
CA PRO A 159 -10.00 -15.90 -9.91
C PRO A 159 -10.54 -14.52 -10.31
N ALA A 160 -10.48 -14.21 -11.61
CA ALA A 160 -11.18 -13.05 -12.14
C ALA A 160 -12.69 -13.21 -11.94
N LYS A 161 -13.40 -12.10 -11.69
CA LYS A 161 -14.86 -12.10 -11.73
C LYS A 161 -15.34 -12.40 -13.16
N PRO A 162 -16.37 -13.25 -13.33
CA PRO A 162 -17.04 -13.38 -14.62
C PRO A 162 -17.53 -12.00 -15.07
N LYS A 163 -17.37 -11.70 -16.36
CA LYS A 163 -17.96 -10.51 -16.98
C LYS A 163 -19.46 -10.72 -17.20
#